data_AF-A0A8D8PY20-F1
#
_entry.id   AF-A0A8D8PY20-F1
#
_cell.length_a   1.000
_cell.length_b   1.000
_cell.length_c   1.000
_cell.angle_alpha   90.00
_cell.angle_beta   90.00
_cell.angle_gamma   90.00
#
_symmetry.space_group_name_H-M   'P 1'
#
loop_
_entity.id
_entity.type
_entity.pdbx_description
1 polymer ?
#
loop_
_entity_poly.entity_id
_entity_poly.type
_entity_poly.pdbx_seq_one_letter_code
_entity_poly.pdbx_strand_id
1 'polypeptide(L)'
;MAKAAFWKHKDIMRRNISIETRKRVLKTYVFSIVSSGSEAWTLNNNFCSRINAFETWCYRRMFKTRWDKVNNVTIMNRVGKEKQDLLDSIKERKFKYAGLDWSQWSIIKNNSRWYD
;
A
#
# COMPACT_ATOMS: atom_id res chain seq x y z
N MET A 1 0.24 -4.59 -14.33
CA MET A 1 -0.51 -5.74 -13.78
C MET A 1 -1.40 -5.35 -12.59
N ALA A 2 -0.88 -4.82 -11.47
CA ALA A 2 -1.69 -4.52 -10.29
C ALA A 2 -2.86 -3.53 -10.52
N LYS A 3 -2.66 -2.47 -11.31
CA LYS A 3 -3.76 -1.56 -11.71
C LYS A 3 -4.87 -2.27 -12.51
N ALA A 4 -4.52 -3.26 -13.33
CA ALA A 4 -5.51 -4.04 -14.08
C ALA A 4 -6.31 -4.95 -13.14
N ALA A 5 -5.65 -5.54 -12.14
CA ALA A 5 -6.32 -6.34 -11.11
C ALA A 5 -7.36 -5.52 -10.32
N PHE A 6 -7.05 -4.25 -10.00
CA PHE A 6 -8.04 -3.33 -9.40
C PHE A 6 -9.28 -3.21 -10.29
N TRP A 7 -9.11 -2.99 -11.59
CA TRP A 7 -10.23 -2.83 -12.52
C TRP A 7 -11.01 -4.12 -12.76
N LYS A 8 -10.34 -5.27 -12.70
CA LYS A 8 -10.98 -6.60 -12.77
C LYS A 8 -11.98 -6.81 -11.62
N HIS A 9 -11.69 -6.27 -10.44
CA HIS A 9 -12.56 -6.35 -9.25
C HIS A 9 -13.27 -5.03 -8.93
N LYS A 10 -13.42 -4.14 -9.92
CA LYS A 10 -13.96 -2.78 -9.72
C LYS A 10 -15.36 -2.77 -9.11
N ASP A 11 -16.17 -3.78 -9.41
CA ASP A 11 -17.57 -3.82 -9.00
C ASP A 11 -17.66 -3.93 -7.48
N ILE A 12 -16.85 -4.78 -6.85
CA ILE A 12 -16.79 -4.89 -5.40
C ILE A 12 -16.13 -3.66 -4.78
N MET A 13 -15.05 -3.16 -5.39
CA MET A 13 -14.26 -2.04 -4.84
C MET A 13 -14.94 -0.67 -4.95
N ARG A 14 -15.87 -0.47 -5.89
CA ARG A 14 -16.51 0.84 -6.14
C ARG A 14 -18.02 0.86 -5.82
N ARG A 15 -18.61 -0.27 -5.42
CA ARG A 15 -20.00 -0.34 -4.93
C ARG A 15 -20.11 0.23 -3.50
N ASN A 16 -21.34 0.50 -3.10
CA ASN A 16 -21.66 1.00 -1.76
C ASN A 16 -21.67 -0.16 -0.74
N ILE A 17 -20.48 -0.70 -0.47
CA ILE A 17 -20.24 -1.74 0.55
C ILE A 17 -19.37 -1.11 1.65
N SER A 18 -19.35 -1.70 2.84
CA SER A 18 -18.48 -1.26 3.93
C SER A 18 -17.03 -1.04 3.45
N ILE A 19 -16.41 0.01 3.98
CA ILE A 19 -15.02 0.37 3.63
C ILE A 19 -14.07 -0.76 4.02
N GLU A 20 -14.35 -1.43 5.15
CA GLU A 20 -13.55 -2.54 5.64
C GLU A 20 -13.54 -3.74 4.68
N THR A 21 -14.70 -4.12 4.13
CA THR A 21 -14.76 -5.18 3.12
C THR A 21 -13.99 -4.81 1.87
N ARG A 22 -14.11 -3.56 1.39
CA ARG A 22 -13.35 -3.08 0.23
C ARG A 22 -11.85 -3.08 0.48
N LYS A 23 -11.40 -2.70 1.68
CA LYS A 23 -9.98 -2.78 2.09
C LYS A 23 -9.48 -4.22 2.06
N ARG A 24 -10.24 -5.18 2.62
CA ARG A 24 -9.87 -6.60 2.61
C ARG A 24 -9.69 -7.12 1.19
N VAL A 25 -10.65 -6.85 0.31
CA VAL A 25 -10.57 -7.24 -1.11
C VAL A 25 -9.36 -6.60 -1.80
N LEU A 26 -9.10 -5.31 -1.57
CA LEU A 26 -7.93 -4.62 -2.11
C LEU A 26 -6.62 -5.26 -1.63
N LYS A 27 -6.53 -5.59 -0.34
CA LYS A 27 -5.37 -6.26 0.25
C LYS A 27 -5.13 -7.63 -0.39
N THR A 28 -6.18 -8.43 -0.55
CA THR A 28 -6.08 -9.80 -1.06
C THR A 28 -5.78 -9.88 -2.55
N TYR A 29 -6.38 -9.03 -3.39
CA TYR A 29 -6.25 -9.16 -4.86
C TYR A 29 -5.22 -8.23 -5.48
N VAL A 30 -5.05 -7.03 -4.94
CA VAL A 30 -4.20 -5.99 -5.56
C VAL A 30 -2.88 -5.88 -4.84
N PHE A 31 -2.91 -5.79 -3.51
CA PHE A 31 -1.67 -5.64 -2.73
C PHE A 31 -0.85 -6.92 -2.68
N SER A 32 -1.47 -8.09 -2.78
CA SER A 32 -0.77 -9.37 -2.95
C SER A 32 0.11 -9.40 -4.19
N ILE A 33 -0.39 -8.92 -5.34
CA ILE A 33 0.36 -8.84 -6.60
C ILE A 33 1.57 -7.91 -6.45
N VAL A 34 1.36 -6.74 -5.83
CA VAL A 34 2.46 -5.80 -5.59
C VAL A 34 3.48 -6.38 -4.62
N SER A 35 3.02 -7.06 -3.57
CA SER A 35 3.90 -7.68 -2.57
C SER A 35 4.76 -8.77 -3.20
N SER A 36 4.17 -9.70 -3.96
CA SER A 36 4.94 -10.75 -4.63
C SER A 36 5.89 -10.17 -5.67
N GLY A 37 5.46 -9.19 -6.48
CA GLY A 37 6.35 -8.53 -7.43
C GLY A 37 7.52 -7.81 -6.75
N SER A 38 7.30 -7.24 -5.56
CA SER A 38 8.34 -6.55 -4.81
C SER A 38 9.42 -7.49 -4.26
N GLU A 39 9.17 -8.80 -4.15
CA GLU A 39 10.18 -9.78 -3.72
C GLU A 39 11.38 -9.77 -4.66
N ALA A 40 11.12 -9.75 -5.98
CA ALA A 40 12.15 -9.73 -7.03
C ALA A 40 12.75 -8.35 -7.30
N TRP A 41 12.22 -7.28 -6.70
CA TRP A 41 12.68 -5.91 -6.96
C TRP A 41 13.53 -5.36 -5.83
N THR A 42 14.55 -4.57 -6.20
CA THR A 42 15.36 -3.80 -5.25
C THR A 42 14.55 -2.61 -4.75
N LEU A 43 14.45 -2.47 -3.43
CA LEU A 43 13.82 -1.31 -2.81
C LEU A 43 14.73 -0.09 -2.98
N ASN A 44 14.28 0.89 -3.74
CA ASN A 44 14.91 2.20 -3.86
C ASN A 44 13.89 3.30 -3.53
N ASN A 45 14.36 4.53 -3.31
CA ASN A 45 13.48 5.64 -2.89
C ASN A 45 12.38 5.92 -3.92
N ASN A 46 12.70 5.84 -5.22
CA ASN A 46 11.71 5.99 -6.28
C ASN A 46 10.62 4.91 -6.21
N PHE A 47 11.00 3.67 -5.93
CA PHE A 47 10.08 2.55 -5.79
C PHE A 47 9.20 2.67 -4.54
N CYS A 48 9.78 3.08 -3.41
CA CYS A 48 9.04 3.41 -2.18
C CYS A 48 7.97 4.48 -2.45
N SER A 49 8.34 5.58 -3.10
CA SER A 49 7.41 6.64 -3.49
C SER A 49 6.32 6.15 -4.44
N ARG A 50 6.67 5.28 -5.40
CA ARG A 50 5.70 4.66 -6.32
C ARG A 50 4.72 3.73 -5.61
N ILE A 51 5.15 2.97 -4.59
CA ILE A 51 4.25 2.14 -3.78
C ILE A 51 3.26 3.02 -3.01
N ASN A 52 3.75 4.06 -2.32
CA ASN A 52 2.89 4.95 -1.53
C ASN A 52 1.88 5.69 -2.42
N ALA A 53 2.34 6.17 -3.59
CA ALA A 53 1.46 6.77 -4.59
C ALA A 53 0.44 5.76 -5.14
N PHE A 54 0.83 4.50 -5.33
CA PHE A 54 -0.04 3.43 -5.79
C PHE A 54 -1.13 3.06 -4.75
N GLU A 55 -0.78 2.92 -3.48
CA GLU A 55 -1.75 2.67 -2.40
C GLU A 55 -2.79 3.80 -2.36
N THR A 56 -2.33 5.05 -2.38
CA THR A 56 -3.21 6.21 -2.38
C THR A 56 -4.08 6.29 -3.65
N TRP A 57 -3.53 5.90 -4.81
CA TRP A 57 -4.29 5.78 -6.06
C TRP A 57 -5.42 4.76 -5.94
N CYS A 58 -5.18 3.59 -5.31
CA CYS A 58 -6.21 2.58 -5.09
C CYS A 58 -7.36 3.13 -4.23
N TYR A 59 -7.04 3.82 -3.14
CA TYR A 59 -8.07 4.43 -2.27
C TYR A 59 -8.86 5.53 -2.97
N ARG A 60 -8.21 6.39 -3.75
CA ARG A 60 -8.91 7.40 -4.56
C ARG A 60 -9.92 6.76 -5.51
N ARG A 61 -9.53 5.67 -6.19
CA ARG A 61 -10.40 4.96 -7.13
C ARG A 61 -11.55 4.25 -6.42
N MET A 62 -11.30 3.69 -5.24
CA MET A 62 -12.31 3.10 -4.35
C MET A 62 -13.40 4.12 -3.96
N PHE A 63 -13.02 5.36 -3.66
CA PHE A 63 -13.96 6.44 -3.32
C PHE A 63 -14.49 7.22 -4.54
N LYS A 64 -14.09 6.86 -5.76
CA LYS A 64 -14.43 7.58 -7.00
C LYS A 64 -14.02 9.07 -6.95
N THR A 65 -13.00 9.40 -6.16
CA THR A 65 -12.50 10.76 -5.99
C THR A 65 -11.58 11.13 -7.16
N ARG A 66 -11.72 12.35 -7.67
CA ARG A 66 -10.73 12.91 -8.63
C ARG A 66 -9.40 13.20 -7.94
N TRP A 67 -8.32 13.22 -8.71
CA TRP A 67 -6.95 13.32 -8.18
C TRP A 67 -6.65 14.70 -7.56
N ASP A 68 -7.27 15.75 -8.10
CA ASP A 68 -7.10 17.17 -7.80
C ASP A 68 -7.97 17.66 -6.63
N LYS A 69 -9.04 16.92 -6.29
CA LYS A 69 -10.06 17.41 -5.36
C LYS A 69 -9.76 17.18 -3.88
N VAL A 70 -8.88 16.23 -3.53
CA VAL A 70 -8.73 15.78 -2.12
C VAL A 70 -7.27 15.44 -1.80
N ASN A 71 -6.77 16.03 -0.71
CA ASN A 71 -5.43 15.78 -0.16
C ASN A 71 -5.27 14.29 0.23
N ASN A 72 -4.03 13.77 0.13
CA ASN A 72 -3.65 12.43 0.58
C ASN A 72 -4.10 12.18 2.03
N VAL A 73 -3.87 13.13 2.95
CA VAL A 73 -4.25 13.01 4.37
C VAL A 73 -5.74 12.76 4.52
N THR A 74 -6.58 13.55 3.83
CA THR A 74 -8.04 13.38 3.87
C THR A 74 -8.48 12.04 3.28
N ILE A 75 -7.81 11.54 2.23
CA ILE A 75 -8.08 10.20 1.69
C ILE A 75 -7.78 9.13 2.75
N MET A 76 -6.65 9.21 3.45
CA MET A 76 -6.28 8.24 4.49
C MET A 76 -7.27 8.26 5.66
N ASN A 77 -7.69 9.45 6.10
CA ASN A 77 -8.71 9.61 7.14
C ASN A 77 -10.04 8.93 6.74
N ARG A 78 -10.46 9.06 5.47
CA ARG A 78 -11.67 8.38 4.97
C ARG A 78 -11.54 6.86 4.95
N VAL A 79 -10.33 6.32 4.81
CA VAL A 79 -10.07 4.87 4.90
C VAL A 79 -10.02 4.40 6.36
N GLY A 80 -9.95 5.32 7.33
CA GLY A 80 -9.72 5.00 8.74
C GLY A 80 -8.28 4.55 8.98
N LYS A 81 -7.32 5.21 8.32
CA LYS A 81 -5.88 4.94 8.47
C LYS A 81 -5.13 6.23 8.74
N GLU A 82 -4.15 6.16 9.63
CA GLU A 82 -3.23 7.28 9.91
C GLU A 82 -2.18 7.46 8.79
N LYS A 83 -1.72 6.35 8.20
CA LYS A 83 -0.70 6.34 7.14
C LYS A 83 -0.84 5.14 6.19
N GLN A 84 -0.14 5.20 5.05
CA GLN A 84 0.06 4.07 4.15
C GLN A 84 0.77 2.92 4.87
N ASP A 85 0.32 1.67 4.67
CA ASP A 85 0.88 0.48 5.34
C ASP A 85 1.43 -0.56 4.37
N LEU A 86 1.22 -0.38 3.05
CA LEU A 86 1.64 -1.37 2.06
C LEU A 86 3.16 -1.47 1.97
N LEU A 87 3.84 -0.32 1.96
CA LEU A 87 5.30 -0.27 1.93
C LEU A 87 5.89 -0.89 3.20
N ASP A 88 5.33 -0.57 4.36
CA ASP A 88 5.75 -1.14 5.64
C ASP A 88 5.60 -2.67 5.63
N SER A 89 4.46 -3.18 5.15
CA SER A 89 4.20 -4.63 5.01
C SER A 89 5.18 -5.33 4.06
N ILE A 90 5.61 -4.65 2.98
CA ILE A 90 6.59 -5.19 2.03
C ILE A 90 7.99 -5.22 2.65
N LYS A 91 8.38 -4.14 3.33
CA LYS A 91 9.65 -4.05 4.04
C LYS A 91 9.74 -5.15 5.10
N GLU A 92 8.72 -5.28 5.94
CA GLU A 92 8.62 -6.32 6.96
C GLU A 92 8.86 -7.72 6.38
N ARG A 93 8.16 -8.08 5.29
CA ARG A 93 8.34 -9.38 4.65
C ARG A 93 9.78 -9.61 4.21
N LYS A 94 10.42 -8.61 3.58
CA LYS A 94 11.82 -8.69 3.17
C LYS A 94 12.77 -8.86 4.37
N PHE A 95 12.55 -8.14 5.47
CA PHE A 95 13.33 -8.31 6.69
C PHE A 95 13.18 -9.71 7.28
N LYS A 96 11.96 -10.23 7.33
CA LYS A 96 11.69 -11.60 7.79
C LYS A 96 12.38 -12.65 6.94
N TYR A 97 12.39 -12.50 5.61
CA TYR A 97 13.13 -13.40 4.71
C TYR A 97 14.65 -13.33 4.92
N ALA A 98 15.17 -12.20 5.34
CA ALA A 98 16.59 -12.04 5.70
C ALA A 98 16.93 -12.59 7.11
N GLY A 99 15.95 -13.14 7.85
CA GLY A 99 16.16 -13.66 9.20
C GLY A 99 16.31 -12.59 10.28
N LEU A 100 15.94 -11.34 9.98
CA LEU A 100 16.03 -10.22 10.92
C LEU A 100 14.73 -10.09 11.72
N ASP A 101 14.85 -9.78 13.01
CA ASP A 101 13.71 -9.69 13.94
C ASP A 101 13.03 -8.31 13.91
N TRP A 102 11.73 -8.28 14.23
CA TRP A 102 10.91 -7.06 14.35
C TRP A 102 11.45 -6.09 15.41
N SER A 103 12.10 -6.61 16.45
CA SER A 103 12.77 -5.78 17.48
C SER A 103 13.96 -5.01 16.90
N GLN A 104 14.61 -5.54 15.86
CA GLN A 104 15.69 -4.86 15.14
C GLN A 104 15.14 -3.85 14.12
N TRP A 105 13.91 -4.04 13.64
CA TRP A 105 13.28 -3.16 12.66
C TRP A 105 13.03 -1.74 13.19
N SER A 106 12.62 -1.58 14.46
CA SER A 106 12.42 -0.26 15.06
C SER A 106 13.72 0.55 15.14
N ILE A 107 14.84 -0.13 15.41
CA ILE A 107 16.18 0.45 15.45
C ILE A 107 16.65 0.83 14.04
N ILE A 108 16.46 -0.09 13.08
CA ILE A 108 16.85 0.16 11.68
C ILE A 108 16.00 1.28 11.09
N LYS A 109 14.69 1.33 11.36
CA LYS A 109 13.80 2.37 10.85
C LYS A 109 14.25 3.79 11.21
N ASN A 110 14.76 3.98 12.43
CA ASN A 110 15.24 5.29 12.90
C ASN A 110 16.65 5.64 12.41
N ASN A 111 17.42 4.67 11.89
CA ASN A 111 18.82 4.86 11.51
C ASN A 111 19.12 4.50 10.03
N SER A 112 18.06 4.25 9.27
CA SER A 112 18.14 3.74 7.90
C SER A 112 18.04 4.88 6.90
N ARG A 113 19.13 5.10 6.17
CA ARG A 113 19.23 5.93 4.95
C ARG A 113 18.21 5.57 3.85
N TRP A 114 17.48 4.45 3.98
CA TRP A 114 16.37 4.04 3.10
C TRP A 114 15.04 4.78 3.35
N TYR A 115 14.97 5.66 4.37
CA TYR A 115 13.78 6.43 4.73
C TYR A 115 13.95 7.95 4.56
N ASP A 116 15.13 8.42 4.16
CA ASP A 116 15.39 9.82 3.75
C ASP A 116 15.12 10.03 2.25
#